data_AF-A0AA37AEJ8-F1
#
_entry.id   AF-A0AA37AEJ8-F1
#
_cell.length_a   1.000
_cell.length_b   1.000
_cell.length_c   1.000
_cell.angle_alpha   90.00
_cell.angle_beta   90.00
_cell.angle_gamma   90.00
#
_symmetry.space_group_name_H-M   'P 1'
#
loop_
_entity.id
_entity.type
_entity.pdbx_description
1 polymer ?
#
loop_
_entity_poly.entity_id
_entity_poly.type
_entity_poly.pdbx_seq_one_letter_code
_entity_poly.pdbx_strand_id
1 'polypeptide(L)' 'MEELKMDHSEYREALDAYKQEHLPVVLTAAEAMDILGVGKNTMYRLLKSGELPAVRIGKAWRINLEHLHAFLAYH' A
#
# COMPACT_ATOMS: atom_id res chain seq x y z
N MET A 1 -7.65 -19.97 35.12
CA MET A 1 -7.08 -19.42 33.89
C MET A 1 -7.93 -19.95 32.76
N GLU A 2 -8.89 -19.15 32.35
CA GLU A 2 -9.83 -19.49 31.30
C GLU A 2 -9.16 -19.14 29.97
N GLU A 3 -8.92 -20.15 29.14
CA GLU A 3 -8.36 -19.95 27.80
C GLU A 3 -9.28 -18.99 27.06
N LEU A 4 -8.71 -17.85 26.64
CA LEU A 4 -9.33 -16.89 25.74
C LEU A 4 -9.55 -17.57 24.38
N LYS A 5 -10.58 -18.39 24.27
CA LYS A 5 -11.05 -18.98 23.01
C LYS A 5 -11.85 -17.92 22.28
N MET A 6 -11.15 -16.91 21.78
CA MET A 6 -11.72 -16.00 20.79
C MET A 6 -12.00 -16.82 19.54
N ASP A 7 -13.24 -16.81 19.06
CA ASP A 7 -13.58 -17.51 17.83
C ASP A 7 -12.70 -16.97 16.69
N HIS A 8 -12.29 -17.86 15.77
CA HIS A 8 -11.47 -17.48 14.61
C HIS A 8 -12.16 -16.40 13.75
N SER A 9 -13.49 -16.32 13.81
CA SER A 9 -14.29 -15.25 13.20
C SER A 9 -14.05 -13.89 13.86
N GLU A 10 -14.18 -13.79 15.18
CA GLU A 10 -13.96 -12.56 15.97
C GLU A 10 -12.52 -12.05 15.83
N TYR A 11 -11.52 -12.94 15.84
CA TYR A 11 -10.12 -12.55 15.65
C TYR A 11 -9.88 -11.92 14.27
N ARG A 12 -10.53 -12.46 13.24
CA ARG A 12 -10.36 -11.96 11.88
C ARG A 12 -10.97 -10.56 11.70
N GLU A 13 -12.15 -10.34 12.24
CA GLU A 13 -12.79 -9.01 12.23
C GLU A 13 -11.98 -7.97 13.00
N ALA A 14 -11.54 -8.32 14.21
CA ALA A 14 -10.69 -7.44 15.02
C ALA A 14 -9.37 -7.10 14.30
N LEU A 15 -8.75 -8.07 13.63
CA LEU A 15 -7.53 -7.86 12.86
C LEU A 15 -7.77 -6.95 11.65
N ASP A 16 -8.89 -7.12 10.94
CA ASP A 16 -9.19 -6.30 9.76
C ASP A 16 -9.54 -4.85 10.16
N ALA A 17 -10.27 -4.66 11.27
CA ALA A 17 -10.47 -3.34 11.86
C ALA A 17 -9.15 -2.69 12.28
N TYR A 18 -8.29 -3.42 13.00
CA TYR A 18 -6.97 -2.93 13.40
C TYR A 18 -6.12 -2.50 12.19
N LYS A 19 -6.10 -3.31 11.12
CA LYS A 19 -5.38 -2.96 9.88
C LYS A 19 -5.91 -1.68 9.25
N GLN A 20 -7.23 -1.52 9.17
CA GLN A 20 -7.84 -0.32 8.59
C GLN A 20 -7.53 0.94 9.38
N GLU A 21 -7.50 0.84 10.71
CA GLU A 21 -7.25 1.99 11.58
C GLU A 21 -5.75 2.35 11.71
N HIS A 22 -4.85 1.37 11.64
CA HIS A 22 -3.45 1.56 12.05
C HIS A 22 -2.42 1.36 10.94
N LEU A 23 -2.73 0.63 9.87
CA LEU A 23 -1.75 0.35 8.82
C LEU A 23 -1.95 1.27 7.61
N PRO A 24 -0.85 1.78 7.01
CA PRO A 24 -0.95 2.58 5.81
C PRO A 24 -1.48 1.74 4.64
N VAL A 25 -2.25 2.36 3.76
CA VAL A 25 -2.65 1.75 2.48
C VAL A 25 -1.43 1.69 1.56
N VAL A 26 -1.11 0.50 1.09
CA VAL A 26 0.06 0.25 0.24
C VAL A 26 -0.37 -0.33 -1.10
N LEU A 27 -0.01 0.37 -2.17
CA LEU A 27 -0.31 0.03 -3.54
C LEU A 27 0.83 -0.76 -4.19
N THR A 28 0.46 -1.63 -5.12
CA THR A 28 1.35 -2.17 -6.14
C THR A 28 1.66 -1.12 -7.20
N ALA A 29 2.70 -1.37 -8.00
CA ALA A 29 2.96 -0.56 -9.20
C ALA A 29 1.80 -0.61 -10.21
N ALA A 30 1.02 -1.70 -10.25
CA ALA A 30 -0.13 -1.80 -11.15
C ALA A 30 -1.28 -0.88 -10.70
N GLU A 31 -1.66 -0.96 -9.43
CA GLU A 31 -2.70 -0.08 -8.88
C GLU A 31 -2.31 1.40 -8.98
N ALA A 32 -1.04 1.73 -8.74
CA ALA A 32 -0.55 3.09 -8.93
C ALA A 32 -0.60 3.55 -10.40
N MET A 33 -0.37 2.66 -11.38
CA MET A 33 -0.53 2.99 -12.80
C MET A 33 -1.98 3.31 -13.14
N ASP A 34 -2.92 2.51 -12.61
CA ASP A 34 -4.35 2.71 -12.84
C ASP A 34 -4.82 4.04 -12.25
N ILE A 35 -4.33 4.42 -11.07
CA ILE A 35 -4.65 5.70 -10.42
C ILE A 35 -4.02 6.89 -11.15
N LEU A 36 -2.74 6.79 -11.52
CA LEU A 36 -2.02 7.89 -12.20
C LEU A 36 -2.37 8.01 -13.69
N GLY A 37 -2.98 6.97 -14.29
CA GLY A 37 -3.22 6.90 -15.73
C GLY A 37 -1.94 6.80 -16.56
N VAL A 38 -0.86 6.24 -16.00
CA VAL A 38 0.45 6.15 -16.67
C VAL A 38 0.81 4.73 -17.08
N GLY A 39 1.54 4.60 -18.18
CA GLY A 39 2.05 3.30 -18.62
C GLY A 39 3.24 2.79 -17.79
N LYS A 40 3.56 1.50 -17.98
CA LYS A 40 4.66 0.78 -17.31
C LYS A 40 5.99 1.52 -17.35
N ASN A 41 6.38 2.05 -18.51
CA ASN A 41 7.67 2.72 -18.66
C ASN A 41 7.78 3.95 -17.74
N THR A 42 6.75 4.79 -17.73
CA THR A 42 6.68 5.97 -16.86
C THR A 42 6.67 5.55 -15.39
N MET A 43 5.85 4.57 -15.03
CA MET A 43 5.75 4.09 -13.65
C MET A 43 7.11 3.62 -13.11
N TYR A 44 7.78 2.73 -13.83
CA TYR A 44 9.08 2.21 -13.38
C TYR A 44 10.20 3.25 -13.48
N ARG A 45 10.09 4.27 -14.36
CA ARG A 45 10.99 5.43 -14.35
C ARG A 45 10.84 6.21 -13.04
N LEU A 46 9.60 6.57 -12.67
CA LEU A 46 9.30 7.30 -11.44
C LEU A 46 9.85 6.54 -10.22
N LEU A 47 9.55 5.25 -10.11
CA LEU A 47 10.02 4.41 -9.00
C LEU A 47 11.55 4.29 -8.93
N LYS A 48 12.22 4.09 -10.07
CA LYS A 48 13.69 3.95 -10.11
C LYS A 48 14.42 5.27 -9.87
N SER A 49 13.84 6.37 -10.33
CA SER A 49 14.40 7.71 -10.13
C SER A 49 14.21 8.23 -8.70
N GLY A 50 13.25 7.66 -7.96
CA GLY A 50 12.87 8.14 -6.63
C GLY A 50 11.90 9.33 -6.65
N GLU A 51 11.50 9.80 -7.84
CA GLU A 51 10.51 10.87 -8.02
C GLU A 51 9.16 10.50 -7.39
N LEU A 52 8.80 9.21 -7.41
CA LEU A 52 7.72 8.67 -6.59
C LEU A 52 8.29 7.75 -5.49
N PRO A 53 8.25 8.15 -4.21
CA PRO A 53 8.82 7.36 -3.12
C PRO A 53 8.11 6.01 -2.92
N ALA A 54 8.88 4.92 -2.98
CA ALA A 54 8.39 3.56 -2.84
C ALA A 54 9.43 2.63 -2.20
N VAL A 55 8.95 1.55 -1.60
CA VAL A 55 9.79 0.50 -1.00
C VAL A 55 9.74 -0.78 -1.81
N ARG A 56 10.82 -1.55 -1.78
CA ARG A 56 10.94 -2.82 -2.49
C ARG A 56 10.88 -3.99 -1.51
N ILE A 57 9.87 -4.84 -1.66
CA ILE A 57 9.69 -6.04 -0.84
C ILE A 57 9.81 -7.25 -1.76
N GLY A 58 10.93 -7.97 -1.64
CA GLY A 58 11.32 -9.00 -2.60
C GLY A 58 11.45 -8.42 -4.01
N LYS A 59 10.66 -8.94 -4.96
CA LYS A 59 10.64 -8.47 -6.35
C LYS A 59 9.60 -7.37 -6.61
N ALA A 60 8.71 -7.11 -5.66
CA ALA A 60 7.58 -6.19 -5.83
C ALA A 60 7.91 -4.78 -5.31
N TRP A 61 7.36 -3.78 -6.00
CA TRP A 61 7.30 -2.41 -5.50
C TRP A 61 6.04 -2.19 -4.69
N ARG A 62 6.17 -1.39 -3.63
CA ARG A 62 5.13 -1.04 -2.69
C ARG A 62 5.16 0.45 -2.45
N ILE A 63 4.05 1.11 -2.73
CA ILE A 63 3.91 2.56 -2.74
C ILE A 63 2.90 2.92 -1.66
N ASN A 64 3.27 3.77 -0.72
CA ASN A 64 2.28 4.29 0.23
C ASN A 64 1.32 5.21 -0.54
N LEU A 65 0.02 5.04 -0.35
CA LEU A 65 -1.01 5.88 -0.96
C LEU A 65 -0.75 7.37 -0.71
N GLU A 66 -0.28 7.72 0.49
CA GLU A 66 0.06 9.10 0.85
C GLU A 66 1.16 9.70 -0.04
N HIS A 67 2.14 8.90 -0.46
CA HIS A 67 3.17 9.37 -1.38
C HIS A 67 2.59 9.61 -2.78
N LEU A 68 1.61 8.81 -3.20
CA LEU A 68 0.93 9.00 -4.47
C LEU A 68 0.07 10.27 -4.46
N HIS A 69 -0.65 10.50 -3.37
CA HIS A 69 -1.41 11.73 -3.16
C HIS A 69 -0.50 12.96 -3.15
N ALA A 70 0.62 12.90 -2.43
CA ALA A 70 1.61 13.97 -2.43
C ALA A 70 2.13 14.24 -3.85
N PHE A 71 2.48 13.19 -4.60
CA PHE A 71 2.94 13.32 -5.99
C PHE A 71 1.91 14.05 -6.87
N LEU A 72 0.62 13.70 -6.77
CA LEU A 72 -0.47 14.37 -7.49
C LEU A 72 -0.75 15.81 -7.04
N ALA A 73 -0.39 16.18 -5.81
CA ALA A 73 -0.59 17.54 -5.32
C ALA A 73 0.50 18.51 -5.79
N TYR A 74 1.69 18.00 -6.13
CA TYR A 74 2.86 18.80 -6.55
C TYR A 74 3.09 18.83 -8.07
N HIS A 75 2.31 18.08 -8.86
CA HIS A 75 2.44 17.94 -10.31
C HIS A 75 1.09 18.06 -11.01
#